data_AF-A0A1E4ZVX5-F1
#
_entry.id   AF-A0A1E4ZVX5-F1
#
_cell.length_a   1.000
_cell.length_b   1.000
_cell.length_c   1.000
_cell.angle_alpha   90.00
_cell.angle_beta   90.00
_cell.angle_gamma   90.00
#
_symmetry.space_group_name_H-M   'P 1'
#
loop_
_entity.id
_entity.type
_entity.pdbx_description
1 polymer ?
#
loop_
_entity_poly.entity_id
_entity_poly.type
_entity_poly.pdbx_seq_one_letter_code
_entity_poly.pdbx_strand_id
1 'polypeptide(L)'
;MSATNANGTATNTKSQFITVNSALKADFSAEKIEAYEGESITFNDFSLGEPTAWEWTLTGSNSPSSTQQNPSVIYANSGTYNVTLKVSKGANQDTTTKTAYIIVKPAAIPVVDFTANKTSVEEGSVVKFREATTGGGLEYTWTFEGASPPVSNEKNPEIK
;
A
#
# COMPACT_ATOMS: atom_id res chain seq x y z
N MET A 1 -25.29 -18.43 35.05
CA MET A 1 -25.61 -18.58 36.49
C MET A 1 -26.02 -20.03 36.73
N SER A 2 -25.50 -20.64 37.79
CA SER A 2 -25.94 -21.96 38.25
C SER A 2 -26.39 -21.85 39.71
N ALA A 3 -27.47 -22.55 40.05
CA ALA A 3 -27.98 -22.65 41.41
C ALA A 3 -28.18 -24.13 41.74
N THR A 4 -27.73 -24.56 42.91
CA THR A 4 -27.77 -25.96 43.35
C THR A 4 -28.38 -26.05 44.74
N ASN A 5 -29.25 -27.04 44.95
CA ASN A 5 -29.70 -27.45 46.27
C ASN A 5 -29.67 -28.99 46.39
N ALA A 6 -30.13 -29.52 47.52
CA ALA A 6 -30.14 -30.97 47.81
C ALA A 6 -30.88 -31.83 46.76
N ASN A 7 -31.70 -31.21 45.91
CA ASN A 7 -32.52 -31.90 44.91
C ASN A 7 -31.97 -31.73 43.48
N GLY A 8 -30.84 -31.04 43.30
CA GLY A 8 -30.15 -30.92 42.00
C GLY A 8 -29.67 -29.51 41.67
N THR A 9 -29.16 -29.37 40.44
CA THR A 9 -28.59 -28.13 39.91
C THR A 9 -29.38 -27.65 38.70
N ALA A 10 -29.70 -26.36 38.67
CA ALA A 10 -30.20 -25.67 37.48
C ALA A 10 -29.16 -24.66 36.99
N THR A 11 -28.99 -24.60 35.67
CA THR A 11 -28.09 -23.61 35.04
C THR A 11 -28.86 -22.77 34.03
N ASN A 12 -28.59 -21.48 34.02
CA ASN A 12 -29.05 -20.56 33.00
C ASN A 12 -27.85 -19.84 32.38
N THR A 13 -27.74 -19.91 31.05
CA THR A 13 -26.70 -19.24 30.28
C THR A 13 -27.37 -18.22 29.38
N LYS A 14 -26.97 -16.95 29.50
CA LYS A 14 -27.33 -15.89 28.55
C LYS A 14 -26.10 -15.49 27.77
N SER A 15 -26.03 -15.93 26.51
CA SER A 15 -25.04 -15.43 25.56
C SER A 15 -25.38 -13.98 25.19
N GLN A 16 -24.36 -13.12 25.03
CA GLN A 16 -24.53 -11.70 24.63
C GLN A 16 -25.36 -10.83 25.60
N PHE A 17 -25.34 -11.13 26.91
CA PHE A 17 -26.16 -10.41 27.90
C PHE A 17 -25.73 -8.96 28.19
N ILE A 18 -24.49 -8.60 27.85
CA ILE A 18 -23.98 -7.23 27.98
C ILE A 18 -23.62 -6.73 26.58
N THR A 19 -24.37 -5.75 26.09
CA THR A 19 -23.94 -4.94 24.95
C THR A 19 -23.16 -3.77 25.51
N VAL A 20 -21.83 -3.79 25.38
CA VAL A 20 -21.04 -2.58 25.62
C VAL A 20 -21.32 -1.67 24.43
N ASN A 21 -22.11 -0.63 24.65
CA ASN A 21 -22.33 0.42 23.68
C ASN A 21 -21.06 1.29 23.66
N SER A 22 -19.99 0.75 23.06
CA SER A 22 -18.75 1.51 22.89
C SER A 22 -19.05 2.67 21.96
N ALA A 23 -18.84 3.89 22.46
CA ALA A 23 -18.92 5.09 21.64
C ALA A 23 -18.06 4.89 20.39
N LEU A 24 -18.62 5.30 19.25
CA LEU A 24 -17.92 5.26 17.98
C LEU A 24 -16.65 6.10 18.11
N LYS A 25 -15.50 5.53 17.76
CA LYS A 25 -14.20 6.23 17.78
C LYS A 25 -13.43 5.88 16.53
N ALA A 26 -13.21 6.85 15.66
CA ALA A 26 -12.40 6.72 14.46
C ALA A 26 -10.94 6.51 14.85
N ASP A 27 -10.29 5.50 14.28
CA ASP A 27 -8.84 5.33 14.37
C ASP A 27 -8.33 4.55 13.17
N PHE A 28 -7.08 4.75 12.80
CA PHE A 28 -6.48 4.07 11.66
C PHE A 28 -4.97 4.04 11.69
N SER A 29 -4.37 3.21 10.86
CA SER A 29 -2.96 3.27 10.51
C SER A 29 -2.76 3.21 8.99
N ALA A 30 -1.52 3.42 8.56
CA ALA A 30 -1.05 3.06 7.23
C ALA A 30 0.03 1.98 7.36
N GLU A 31 0.13 1.10 6.37
CA GLU A 31 1.18 0.08 6.29
C GLU A 31 2.59 0.70 6.24
N LYS A 32 2.70 1.87 5.61
CA LYS A 32 3.88 2.74 5.63
C LYS A 32 3.46 4.20 5.66
N ILE A 33 4.25 5.00 6.36
CA ILE A 33 4.08 6.46 6.46
C ILE A 33 5.10 7.22 5.61
N GLU A 34 6.15 6.54 5.14
CA GLU A 34 7.08 7.06 4.15
C GLU A 34 7.01 6.19 2.89
N ALA A 35 6.98 6.84 1.72
CA ALA A 35 6.95 6.18 0.42
C ALA A 35 7.70 7.01 -0.63
N TYR A 36 8.03 6.41 -1.76
CA TYR A 36 8.45 7.14 -2.95
C TYR A 36 7.24 7.45 -3.86
N GLU A 37 7.34 8.48 -4.69
CA GLU A 37 6.36 8.79 -5.74
C GLU A 37 5.97 7.53 -6.53
N GLY A 38 4.66 7.33 -6.72
CA GLY A 38 4.12 6.19 -7.47
C GLY A 38 3.96 4.90 -6.67
N GLU A 39 4.45 4.82 -5.43
CA GLU A 39 4.21 3.65 -4.59
C GLU A 39 2.80 3.65 -3.97
N SER A 40 2.22 2.45 -3.83
CA SER A 40 0.93 2.27 -3.15
C SER A 40 1.09 2.28 -1.63
N ILE A 41 0.11 2.85 -0.93
CA ILE A 41 -0.04 2.86 0.53
C ILE A 41 -1.41 2.31 0.88
N THR A 42 -1.43 1.28 1.71
CA THR A 42 -2.66 0.69 2.25
C THR A 42 -2.95 1.24 3.63
N PHE A 43 -4.20 1.65 3.86
CA PHE A 43 -4.70 2.10 5.14
C PHE A 43 -5.49 0.99 5.83
N ASN A 44 -5.37 0.92 7.16
CA ASN A 44 -6.07 -0.05 7.99
C ASN A 44 -6.96 0.69 8.99
N ASP A 45 -8.25 0.36 9.00
CA ASP A 45 -9.22 0.82 9.99
C ASP A 45 -9.00 0.14 11.34
N PHE A 46 -8.88 0.93 12.39
CA PHE A 46 -8.82 0.50 13.79
C PHE A 46 -9.94 1.12 14.63
N SER A 47 -11.00 1.60 13.97
CA SER A 47 -12.11 2.28 14.64
C SER A 47 -12.86 1.36 15.59
N LEU A 48 -13.28 1.91 16.73
CA LEU A 48 -14.07 1.20 17.74
C LEU A 48 -15.57 1.54 17.59
N GLY A 49 -16.44 0.70 18.18
CA GLY A 49 -17.89 0.92 18.16
C GLY A 49 -18.63 0.24 17.00
N GLU A 50 -17.93 -0.60 16.21
CA GLU A 50 -18.44 -1.32 15.04
C GLU A 50 -19.07 -0.37 14.00
N PRO A 51 -18.26 0.48 13.37
CA PRO A 51 -18.74 1.34 12.28
C PRO A 51 -19.36 0.50 11.15
N THR A 52 -20.35 1.07 10.48
CA THR A 52 -21.02 0.48 9.32
C THR A 52 -20.71 1.21 8.01
N ALA A 53 -20.03 2.36 8.08
CA ALA A 53 -19.61 3.12 6.91
C ALA A 53 -18.34 3.95 7.22
N TRP A 54 -17.52 4.14 6.18
CA TRP A 54 -16.24 4.85 6.20
C TRP A 54 -16.24 5.94 5.13
N GLU A 55 -15.60 7.05 5.44
CA GLU A 55 -15.36 8.16 4.52
C GLU A 55 -13.93 8.64 4.75
N TRP A 56 -13.05 8.28 3.82
CA TRP A 56 -11.64 8.67 3.82
C TRP A 56 -11.46 9.97 3.03
N THR A 57 -10.61 10.85 3.53
CA THR A 57 -10.03 11.97 2.79
C THR A 57 -8.51 11.79 2.74
N LEU A 58 -7.99 11.55 1.53
CA LEU A 58 -6.62 11.13 1.23
C LEU A 58 -5.96 12.18 0.33
N THR A 59 -5.79 13.40 0.85
CA THR A 59 -5.37 14.57 0.06
C THR A 59 -4.08 14.31 -0.71
N GLY A 60 -4.05 14.55 -2.02
CA GLY A 60 -2.86 14.39 -2.85
C GLY A 60 -2.62 12.97 -3.39
N SER A 61 -3.46 12.00 -3.03
CA SER A 61 -3.46 10.68 -3.67
C SER A 61 -4.23 10.69 -5.01
N ASN A 62 -4.07 9.64 -5.80
CA ASN A 62 -4.83 9.41 -7.03
C ASN A 62 -6.34 9.18 -6.80
N SER A 63 -6.72 8.78 -5.58
CA SER A 63 -8.10 8.60 -5.13
C SER A 63 -8.31 9.41 -3.85
N PRO A 64 -8.55 10.73 -3.97
CA PRO A 64 -8.57 11.64 -2.81
C PRO A 64 -9.70 11.37 -1.81
N SER A 65 -10.67 10.52 -2.17
CA SER A 65 -11.69 9.99 -1.27
C SER A 65 -11.89 8.49 -1.47
N SER A 66 -12.35 7.81 -0.43
CA SER A 66 -12.74 6.39 -0.49
C SER A 66 -13.79 6.06 0.56
N THR A 67 -14.65 5.08 0.25
CA THR A 67 -15.64 4.51 1.18
C THR A 67 -15.31 3.08 1.60
N GLN A 68 -14.19 2.53 1.13
CA GLN A 68 -13.70 1.23 1.56
C GLN A 68 -13.24 1.30 3.02
N GLN A 69 -13.42 0.22 3.77
CA GLN A 69 -12.89 0.14 5.14
C GLN A 69 -11.36 0.27 5.16
N ASN A 70 -10.66 -0.44 4.28
CA ASN A 70 -9.20 -0.47 4.18
C ASN A 70 -8.75 -0.10 2.75
N PRO A 71 -8.73 1.18 2.37
CA PRO A 71 -8.37 1.58 1.01
C PRO A 71 -6.86 1.45 0.75
N SER A 72 -6.51 1.21 -0.52
CA SER A 72 -5.12 1.31 -1.02
C SER A 72 -5.07 2.39 -2.10
N VAL A 73 -4.14 3.34 -1.97
CA VAL A 73 -4.02 4.50 -2.88
C VAL A 73 -2.56 4.78 -3.21
N ILE A 74 -2.33 5.49 -4.31
CA ILE A 74 -0.99 5.90 -4.76
C ILE A 74 -0.87 7.42 -4.64
N TYR A 75 0.28 7.88 -4.17
CA TYR A 75 0.64 9.29 -4.21
C TYR A 75 1.63 9.53 -5.36
N ALA A 76 1.16 10.26 -6.38
CA ALA A 76 1.95 10.48 -7.61
C ALA A 76 3.03 11.54 -7.44
N ASN A 77 2.88 12.45 -6.47
CA ASN A 77 3.79 13.56 -6.25
C ASN A 77 4.37 13.50 -4.84
N SER A 78 5.60 13.96 -4.71
CA SER A 78 6.27 14.15 -3.43
C SER A 78 5.61 15.27 -2.63
N GLY A 79 5.62 15.10 -1.32
CA GLY A 79 4.94 16.01 -0.42
C GLY A 79 4.65 15.37 0.93
N THR A 80 3.91 16.11 1.75
CA THR A 80 3.47 15.66 3.05
C THR A 80 1.96 15.86 3.13
N TYR A 81 1.24 14.79 3.45
CA TYR A 81 -0.21 14.71 3.29
C TYR A 81 -0.91 14.40 4.61
N ASN A 82 -2.05 15.06 4.80
CA ASN A 82 -2.96 14.75 5.89
C ASN A 82 -3.87 13.60 5.49
N VAL A 83 -4.29 12.80 6.47
CA VAL A 83 -5.29 11.75 6.26
C VAL A 83 -6.40 11.93 7.27
N THR A 84 -7.64 11.94 6.79
CA THR A 84 -8.83 11.97 7.64
C THR A 84 -9.66 10.73 7.39
N LEU A 85 -10.07 10.07 8.46
CA LEU A 85 -11.08 9.02 8.44
C LEU A 85 -12.27 9.50 9.25
N LYS A 86 -13.44 9.52 8.63
CA LYS A 86 -14.73 9.61 9.29
C LYS A 86 -15.41 8.26 9.25
N VAL A 87 -15.92 7.80 10.38
CA VAL A 87 -16.73 6.58 10.46
C VAL A 87 -18.13 6.90 10.96
N SER A 88 -19.10 6.05 10.63
CA SER A 88 -20.48 6.19 11.09
C SER A 88 -21.16 4.87 11.40
N LYS A 89 -22.11 4.92 12.34
CA LYS A 89 -23.05 3.82 12.68
C LYS A 89 -24.43 4.42 12.94
N GLY A 90 -25.29 4.38 11.93
CA GLY A 90 -26.56 5.10 11.95
C GLY A 90 -26.34 6.61 12.04
N ALA A 91 -26.90 7.25 13.08
CA ALA A 91 -26.73 8.69 13.32
C ALA A 91 -25.41 9.05 14.05
N ASN A 92 -24.72 8.06 14.62
CA ASN A 92 -23.45 8.30 15.31
C ASN A 92 -22.32 8.43 14.28
N GLN A 93 -21.45 9.40 14.48
CA GLN A 93 -20.27 9.65 13.64
C GLN A 93 -19.10 10.08 14.52
N ASP A 94 -17.90 9.71 14.10
CA ASP A 94 -16.65 10.19 14.69
C ASP A 94 -15.61 10.38 13.58
N THR A 95 -14.68 11.31 13.79
CA THR A 95 -13.68 11.69 12.79
C THR A 95 -12.31 11.82 13.43
N THR A 96 -11.32 11.19 12.83
CA THR A 96 -9.91 11.31 13.20
C THR A 96 -9.12 11.86 12.01
N THR A 97 -8.32 12.90 12.26
CA THR A 97 -7.35 13.45 11.30
C THR A 97 -5.95 13.26 11.83
N LYS A 98 -5.07 12.64 11.03
CA LYS A 98 -3.63 12.62 11.26
C LYS A 98 -2.98 13.64 10.33
N THR A 99 -2.42 14.70 10.91
CA THR A 99 -1.74 15.77 10.18
C THR A 99 -0.32 15.34 9.83
N ALA A 100 0.15 15.74 8.64
CA ALA A 100 1.47 15.40 8.12
C ALA A 100 1.82 13.90 8.24
N TYR A 101 0.82 13.04 8.00
CA TYR A 101 0.90 11.62 8.33
C TYR A 101 1.64 10.80 7.27
N ILE A 102 1.46 11.14 6.00
CA ILE A 102 2.13 10.46 4.88
C ILE A 102 3.18 11.40 4.29
N ILE A 103 4.42 10.92 4.18
CA ILE A 103 5.54 11.61 3.60
C ILE A 103 5.95 10.88 2.32
N VAL A 104 5.82 11.55 1.18
CA VAL A 104 6.17 11.02 -0.13
C VAL A 104 7.44 11.71 -0.59
N LYS A 105 8.49 10.93 -0.78
CA LYS A 105 9.79 11.40 -1.28
C LYS A 105 9.76 11.36 -2.82
N PRO A 106 10.49 12.27 -3.49
CA PRO A 106 10.64 12.21 -4.95
C PRO A 106 11.09 10.83 -5.39
N ALA A 107 10.62 10.36 -6.55
CA ALA A 107 11.09 9.09 -7.10
C ALA A 107 12.62 9.05 -7.09
N ALA A 108 13.21 7.95 -6.64
CA ALA A 108 14.65 7.79 -6.65
C ALA A 108 15.14 7.97 -8.10
N ILE A 109 16.05 8.92 -8.32
CA ILE A 109 16.66 9.14 -9.63
C ILE A 109 17.30 7.81 -10.06
N PRO A 110 16.95 7.27 -11.25
CA PRO A 110 17.59 6.06 -11.75
C PRO A 110 19.09 6.27 -11.86
N VAL A 111 19.87 5.46 -11.14
CA VAL A 111 21.33 5.41 -11.34
C VAL A 111 21.57 4.30 -12.34
N VAL A 112 21.71 4.67 -13.61
CA VAL A 112 21.86 3.72 -14.73
C VAL A 112 23.19 2.99 -14.63
N ASP A 113 23.13 1.67 -14.65
CA ASP A 113 24.29 0.80 -14.73
C ASP A 113 23.94 -0.49 -15.46
N PHE A 114 24.94 -1.12 -16.09
CA PHE A 114 24.80 -2.41 -16.73
C PHE A 114 26.14 -3.13 -16.83
N THR A 115 26.07 -4.46 -17.00
CA THR A 115 27.22 -5.30 -17.27
C THR A 115 26.98 -6.12 -18.52
N ALA A 116 28.06 -6.49 -19.22
CA ALA A 116 28.01 -7.46 -20.29
C ALA A 116 28.85 -8.68 -19.87
N ASN A 117 28.40 -9.88 -20.25
CA ASN A 117 29.18 -11.10 -19.98
C ASN A 117 30.51 -11.14 -20.74
N LYS A 118 30.62 -10.38 -21.84
CA LYS A 118 31.79 -10.29 -22.72
C LYS A 118 31.89 -8.87 -23.27
N THR A 119 33.10 -8.35 -23.36
CA THR A 119 33.41 -7.04 -23.97
C THR A 119 34.19 -7.16 -25.27
N SER A 120 34.57 -8.38 -25.65
CA SER A 120 35.19 -8.73 -26.92
C SER A 120 34.64 -10.08 -27.35
N VAL A 121 34.16 -10.17 -28.59
CA VAL A 121 33.57 -11.38 -29.14
C VAL A 121 33.95 -11.56 -30.60
N GLU A 122 33.93 -12.81 -31.07
CA GLU A 122 34.02 -13.13 -32.49
C GLU A 122 32.66 -12.92 -33.17
N GLU A 123 32.67 -12.66 -34.48
CA GLU A 123 31.46 -12.47 -35.28
C GLU A 123 30.46 -13.62 -35.08
N GLY A 124 29.18 -13.29 -34.88
CA GLY A 124 28.11 -14.26 -34.63
C GLY A 124 27.97 -14.76 -33.18
N SER A 125 28.81 -14.28 -32.26
CA SER A 125 28.70 -14.58 -30.84
C SER A 125 27.53 -13.83 -30.17
N VAL A 126 26.82 -14.49 -29.27
CA VAL A 126 25.81 -13.84 -28.42
C VAL A 126 26.47 -13.13 -27.22
N VAL A 127 26.10 -11.87 -27.01
CA VAL A 127 26.42 -11.09 -25.80
C VAL A 127 25.16 -10.96 -24.95
N LYS A 128 25.30 -11.20 -23.64
CA LYS A 128 24.23 -11.07 -22.66
C LYS A 128 24.48 -9.84 -21.81
N PHE A 129 23.50 -8.95 -21.78
CA PHE A 129 23.54 -7.77 -20.92
C PHE A 129 22.75 -8.06 -19.65
N ARG A 130 23.31 -7.61 -18.52
CA ARG A 130 22.63 -7.62 -17.24
C ARG A 130 22.48 -6.19 -16.76
N GLU A 131 21.24 -5.81 -16.60
CA GLU A 131 20.78 -4.53 -16.05
C GLU A 131 21.17 -4.42 -14.57
N ALA A 132 21.69 -3.27 -14.18
CA ALA A 132 22.16 -2.99 -12.82
C ALA A 132 21.71 -1.60 -12.30
N THR A 133 20.79 -0.93 -13.00
CA THR A 133 20.21 0.35 -12.62
C THR A 133 19.50 0.24 -11.29
N THR A 134 19.72 1.21 -10.41
CA THR A 134 18.97 1.33 -9.16
C THR A 134 17.91 2.42 -9.31
N GLY A 135 16.69 2.19 -8.83
CA GLY A 135 15.57 3.13 -8.92
C GLY A 135 14.22 2.41 -9.02
N GLY A 136 13.12 3.14 -8.87
CA GLY A 136 11.75 2.61 -9.00
C GLY A 136 11.10 3.04 -10.32
N GLY A 137 10.11 2.26 -10.81
CA GLY A 137 9.32 2.63 -12.00
C GLY A 137 10.11 2.69 -13.31
N LEU A 138 11.15 1.85 -13.46
CA LEU A 138 12.04 1.88 -14.62
C LEU A 138 11.42 1.20 -15.84
N GLU A 139 11.51 1.88 -16.98
CA GLU A 139 11.32 1.30 -18.31
C GLU A 139 12.68 1.24 -19.02
N TYR A 140 12.94 0.18 -19.77
CA TYR A 140 14.23 -0.05 -20.41
C TYR A 140 14.13 0.16 -21.91
N THR A 141 15.12 0.84 -22.48
CA THR A 141 15.33 0.91 -23.92
C THR A 141 16.82 0.79 -24.17
N TRP A 142 17.21 -0.31 -24.79
CA TRP A 142 18.58 -0.58 -25.20
C TRP A 142 18.72 -0.29 -26.69
N THR A 143 19.80 0.38 -27.06
CA THR A 143 20.18 0.63 -28.45
C THR A 143 21.55 0.01 -28.71
N PHE A 144 21.64 -0.84 -29.72
CA PHE A 144 22.86 -1.55 -30.07
C PHE A 144 23.28 -1.15 -31.49
N GLU A 145 24.38 -0.41 -31.59
CA GLU A 145 24.94 -0.07 -32.90
C GLU A 145 25.48 -1.32 -33.59
N GLY A 146 24.94 -1.64 -34.77
CA GLY A 146 25.41 -2.76 -35.59
C GLY A 146 24.85 -4.15 -35.24
N ALA A 147 24.04 -4.28 -34.18
CA ALA A 147 23.43 -5.56 -33.81
C ALA A 147 22.07 -5.79 -34.50
N SER A 148 21.64 -7.06 -34.55
CA SER A 148 20.30 -7.45 -35.01
C SER A 148 19.57 -8.30 -33.95
N PRO A 149 18.48 -7.80 -33.32
CA PRO A 149 17.83 -6.51 -33.54
C PRO A 149 18.61 -5.31 -32.94
N PRO A 150 18.47 -4.09 -33.51
CA PRO A 150 19.21 -2.91 -33.06
C PRO A 150 18.64 -2.28 -31.78
N VAL A 151 17.46 -2.73 -31.32
CA VAL A 151 16.79 -2.22 -30.12
C VAL A 151 16.20 -3.36 -29.30
N SER A 152 16.14 -3.18 -27.98
CA SER A 152 15.40 -4.05 -27.07
C SER A 152 14.77 -3.27 -25.92
N ASN A 153 13.59 -3.72 -25.49
CA ASN A 153 12.89 -3.24 -24.29
C ASN A 153 12.92 -4.27 -23.15
N GLU A 154 13.62 -5.39 -23.34
CA GLU A 154 13.79 -6.39 -22.29
C GLU A 154 14.66 -5.85 -21.17
N LYS A 155 14.38 -6.28 -19.94
CA LYS A 155 15.22 -5.91 -18.79
C LYS A 155 16.67 -6.37 -19.00
N ASN A 156 16.89 -7.63 -19.42
CA ASN A 156 18.22 -8.19 -19.65
C ASN A 156 18.30 -8.74 -21.08
N PRO A 157 18.66 -7.91 -22.08
CA PRO A 157 18.62 -8.32 -23.47
C PRO A 157 19.79 -9.23 -23.85
N GLU A 158 19.55 -10.08 -24.84
CA GLU A 158 20.56 -10.87 -25.54
C GLU A 158 20.62 -10.43 -27.00
N ILE A 159 21.84 -10.12 -27.49
CA ILE A 159 22.05 -9.70 -28.88
C ILE A 159 23.14 -10.51 -29.57
N LYS A 160 23.04 -10.61 -30.90
CA LYS A 160 23.99 -11.25 -31.81
C LYS A 160 24.73 -10.22 -32.63
#